data_AF-A0A0C2SB35-F1
#
_entry.id   AF-A0A0C2SB35-F1
#
_cell.length_a   1.000
_cell.length_b   1.000
_cell.length_c   1.000
_cell.angle_alpha   90.00
_cell.angle_beta   90.00
_cell.angle_gamma   90.00
#
_symmetry.space_group_name_H-M   'P 1'
#
loop_
_entity.id
_entity.type
_entity.pdbx_description
1 polymer ?
#
loop_
_entity_poly.entity_id
_entity_poly.type
_entity_poly.pdbx_seq_one_letter_code
_entity_poly.pdbx_strand_id
1 'polypeptide(L)' 'MKKGDIILYNGEEYTILSVDNKNFCALKRKTHPSTVELVHLKDIRNCQIMSKIN' A
#
# COMPACT_ATOMS: atom_id res chain seq x y z
N MET A 1 -4.24 4.66 6.59
CA MET A 1 -3.92 3.52 5.70
C MET A 1 -4.02 2.25 6.53
N LYS A 2 -4.83 1.30 6.09
CA LYS A 2 -5.08 0.01 6.75
C LYS A 2 -5.00 -1.13 5.74
N LYS A 3 -4.87 -2.37 6.24
CA LYS A 3 -4.95 -3.57 5.41
C LYS A 3 -6.22 -3.53 4.54
N GLY A 4 -6.07 -3.77 3.25
CA GLY A 4 -7.13 -3.74 2.24
C GLY A 4 -7.25 -2.42 1.49
N ASP A 5 -6.67 -1.31 2.00
CA ASP A 5 -6.69 -0.05 1.27
C ASP A 5 -5.91 -0.17 -0.05
N ILE A 6 -6.39 0.54 -1.08
CA ILE A 6 -5.69 0.70 -2.35
C ILE A 6 -5.12 2.11 -2.39
N ILE A 7 -3.82 2.22 -2.66
CA ILE A 7 -3.08 3.49 -2.68
C ILE A 7 -2.45 3.70 -4.05
N LEU A 8 -2.31 4.96 -4.45
CA LEU A 8 -1.50 5.35 -5.60
C LEU A 8 -0.08 5.67 -5.12
N TYR A 9 0.86 4.78 -5.43
CA TYR A 9 2.27 4.92 -5.05
C TYR A 9 3.12 4.88 -6.33
N ASN A 10 3.96 5.91 -6.55
CA ASN A 10 4.77 6.07 -7.76
C ASN A 10 3.98 5.97 -9.08
N GLY A 11 2.73 6.46 -9.10
CA GLY A 11 1.86 6.42 -10.29
C GLY A 11 1.20 5.08 -10.55
N GLU A 12 1.35 4.11 -9.64
CA GLU A 12 0.87 2.74 -9.78
C GLU A 12 -0.06 2.39 -8.61
N GLU A 13 -1.04 1.53 -8.87
CA GLU A 13 -1.95 1.06 -7.83
C GLU A 13 -1.33 -0.08 -7.01
N TYR A 14 -1.30 0.11 -5.70
CA TYR A 14 -0.86 -0.89 -4.75
C TYR A 14 -1.96 -1.19 -3.72
N THR A 15 -2.10 -2.46 -3.37
CA THR A 15 -2.99 -2.90 -2.28
C THR A 15 -2.17 -3.15 -1.02
N ILE A 16 -2.60 -2.59 0.11
CA ILE A 16 -2.00 -2.86 1.41
C ILE A 16 -2.42 -4.25 1.89
N LEU A 17 -1.50 -5.20 1.93
CA LEU A 17 -1.75 -6.56 2.38
C LEU A 17 -1.71 -6.71 3.91
N SER A 18 -0.82 -5.96 4.55
CA SER A 18 -0.65 -5.96 6.00
C SER A 18 0.04 -4.67 6.46
N VAL A 19 -0.16 -4.34 7.73
CA VAL A 19 0.57 -3.30 8.45
C VAL A 19 1.08 -3.94 9.73
N ASP A 20 2.39 -3.96 9.92
CA ASP A 20 3.04 -4.50 11.12
C ASP A 20 3.05 -3.46 12.26
N ASN A 21 3.26 -3.92 13.50
CA ASN A 21 3.39 -3.07 14.69
C ASN A 21 4.54 -2.06 14.60
N LYS A 22 5.55 -2.31 13.76
CA LYS A 22 6.62 -1.36 13.45
C LYS A 22 6.26 -0.34 12.36
N ASN A 23 4.99 -0.21 11.99
CA ASN A 23 4.50 0.66 10.92
C ASN A 23 5.09 0.36 9.54
N PHE A 24 5.47 -0.88 9.27
CA PHE A 24 5.81 -1.32 7.91
C PHE A 24 4.57 -1.91 7.23
N CYS A 25 4.41 -1.57 5.96
CA CYS A 25 3.31 -2.04 5.12
C CYS A 25 3.84 -2.96 4.03
N ALA A 26 3.23 -4.13 3.88
CA ALA A 26 3.42 -4.96 2.70
C ALA A 26 2.44 -4.49 1.62
N LEU A 27 2.96 -3.99 0.50
CA LEU A 27 2.20 -3.49 -0.62
C LEU A 27 2.29 -4.47 -1.78
N LYS A 28 1.16 -4.81 -2.40
CA LYS A 28 1.14 -5.60 -3.63
C LYS A 28 0.77 -4.74 -4.81
N ARG A 29 1.64 -4.69 -5.82
CA ARG A 29 1.36 -4.02 -7.09
C ARG A 29 0.24 -4.75 -7.81
N LYS A 30 -0.78 -4.01 -8.26
CA LYS A 30 -1.91 -4.58 -9.02
C LYS A 30 -1.56 -4.95 -10.45
N THR A 31 -0.72 -4.15 -11.09
CA THR A 31 -0.28 -4.37 -12.46
C THR A 31 0.76 -5.50 -12.52
N HIS A 32 0.94 -6.08 -13.71
CA HIS A 32 1.97 -7.09 -13.92
C HIS A 32 3.32 -6.44 -14.24
N PRO A 33 4.43 -6.92 -13.67
CA PRO A 33 4.52 -8.05 -12.73
C PRO A 33 4.01 -7.69 -11.33
N SER A 34 3.20 -8.58 -10.75
CA SER A 34 2.67 -8.39 -9.39
C SER A 34 3.76 -8.62 -8.34
N THR A 35 4.46 -7.54 -7.98
CA THR A 35 5.49 -7.53 -6.94
C THR A 35 4.91 -7.20 -5.57
N VAL A 36 5.53 -7.75 -4.52
CA VAL A 36 5.25 -7.37 -3.13
C VAL A 36 6.44 -6.57 -2.60
N GLU A 37 6.17 -5.36 -2.13
CA GLU A 37 7.17 -4.43 -1.61
C GLU A 37 6.89 -4.18 -0.12
N LEU A 38 7.95 -4.08 0.67
CA LEU A 38 7.86 -3.69 2.07
C LEU A 38 8.30 -2.24 2.21
N VAL A 39 7.39 -1.36 2.58
CA VAL A 39 7.65 0.08 2.73
C VAL A 39 7.24 0.56 4.12
N HIS A 40 7.85 1.64 4.61
CA HIS A 40 7.42 2.22 5.87
C HIS A 40 6.18 3.09 5.65
N LEU A 41 5.20 3.02 6.55
CA LEU A 41 3.93 3.77 6.46
C LEU A 41 4.17 5.29 6.35
N LYS A 42 5.27 5.79 6.93
CA LYS A 42 5.71 7.19 6.81
C LYS A 42 5.98 7.63 5.37
N ASP A 43 6.46 6.73 4.51
CA ASP A 43 6.86 7.03 3.14
C ASP A 43 5.63 7.10 2.22
N ILE A 44 4.59 6.32 2.56
CA ILE A 44 3.33 6.28 1.83
C ILE A 44 2.20 7.07 2.50
N ARG A 45 2.40 7.67 3.68
CA ARG A 45 1.33 8.36 4.42
C ARG A 45 0.66 9.50 3.64
N ASN A 46 1.40 10.09 2.71
CA ASN A 46 0.94 11.18 1.85
C ASN A 46 0.39 10.67 0.50
N CYS A 47 0.47 9.37 0.22
CA CYS A 47 -0.09 8.80 -0.99
C CYS A 47 -1.62 8.86 -0.96
N GLN A 48 -2.20 9.11 -2.13
CA GLN A 48 -3.65 9.16 -2.28
C GLN A 48 -4.24 7.76 -2.08
N ILE A 49 -5.25 7.66 -1.20
CA ILE A 49 -6.01 6.43 -1.01
C ILE A 49 -7.11 6.41 -2.09
N MET A 50 -6.99 5.49 -3.04
CA MET A 50 -7.93 5.31 -4.16
C MET A 50 -9.21 4.59 -3.73
N SER A 51 -9.09 3.65 -2.80
CA SER A 51 -10.24 2.92 -2.26
C SER A 51 -9.99 2.58 -0.81
N LYS A 52 -10.99 2.88 0.03
CA LYS A 52 -11.06 2.46 1.43
C LYS A 52 -12.07 1.33 1.51
N ILE A 53 -11.64 0.17 2.01
CA ILE A 53 -12.62 -0.84 2.43
C ILE A 53 -13.19 -0.35 3.76
N ASN A 54 -14.51 -0.17 3.85
CA ASN A 54 -15.19 0.36 5.03
C ASN A 54 -14.92 -0.54 6.24
#